data_AF-A0A0P9D425-F1
#
_entry.id   AF-A0A0P9D425-F1
#
_cell.length_a   1.000
_cell.length_b   1.000
_cell.length_c   1.000
_cell.angle_alpha   90.00
_cell.angle_beta   90.00
_cell.angle_gamma   90.00
#
_symmetry.space_group_name_H-M   'P 1'
#
loop_
_entity.id
_entity.type
_entity.pdbx_description
1 polymer ?
#
loop_
_entity_poly.entity_id
_entity_poly.type
_entity_poly.pdbx_seq_one_letter_code
_entity_poly.pdbx_strand_id
1 'polypeptide(L)'
;MYRRWLSVLSALLLAALLVTPAAAHASHFDALQPGQFVTLKQTIPVNVVFIGYRGIQPGQVRAELPKTYEPLVRSPLLYGLNGRNLGLHFDFKYRFVRASSDFENSFFRYLARAGSTGPLTGFQQQYNDQKKNVLDVAPTVRYIDGPSVESWLEQRSDSLRIDKQHSYTVYFINWYSRKDFQFHVYTKTDEPDPDTHYNFGAERASRKMIAWGGSSGRS
;
A
#
# COMPACT_ATOMS: atom_id res chain seq x y z
N MET A 1 50.57 -24.00 47.38
CA MET A 1 50.04 -23.10 46.33
C MET A 1 48.58 -23.38 45.93
N TYR A 2 48.03 -24.59 46.12
CA TYR A 2 46.65 -24.96 45.72
C TYR A 2 45.50 -24.26 46.49
N ARG A 3 45.73 -23.86 47.74
CA ARG A 3 44.66 -23.36 48.62
C ARG A 3 44.17 -21.94 48.27
N ARG A 4 45.02 -21.12 47.63
CA ARG A 4 44.65 -19.78 47.13
C ARG A 4 43.84 -19.83 45.84
N TRP A 5 44.03 -20.86 45.02
CA TRP A 5 43.35 -21.02 43.73
C TRP A 5 41.92 -21.53 43.91
N LEU A 6 41.69 -22.44 44.87
CA LEU A 6 40.35 -22.90 45.25
C LEU A 6 39.47 -21.77 45.81
N SER A 7 40.03 -20.87 46.61
CA SER A 7 39.28 -19.72 47.14
C SER A 7 38.87 -18.71 46.06
N VAL A 8 39.69 -18.52 45.03
CA VAL A 8 39.36 -17.64 43.91
C VAL A 8 38.30 -18.27 42.99
N LEU A 9 38.37 -19.58 42.74
CA LEU A 9 37.34 -20.30 41.98
C LEU A 9 35.99 -20.30 42.70
N SER A 10 35.95 -20.52 44.01
CA SER A 10 34.71 -20.46 44.79
C SER A 10 34.11 -19.06 44.84
N ALA A 11 34.94 -18.01 44.90
CA ALA A 11 34.46 -16.62 44.86
C ALA A 11 33.89 -16.25 43.48
N LEU A 12 34.49 -16.74 42.39
CA LEU A 12 33.99 -16.53 41.03
C LEU A 12 32.69 -17.33 40.75
N LEU A 13 32.56 -18.53 41.31
CA LEU A 13 31.31 -19.31 41.23
C LEU A 13 30.17 -18.67 42.03
N LEU A 14 30.45 -18.09 43.20
CA LEU A 14 29.43 -17.34 43.95
C LEU A 14 29.02 -16.04 43.24
N ALA A 15 29.96 -15.35 42.58
CA ALA A 15 29.64 -14.16 41.80
C ALA A 15 28.82 -14.47 40.54
N ALA A 16 29.05 -15.63 39.90
CA ALA A 16 28.26 -16.09 38.75
C ALA A 16 26.83 -16.52 39.14
N LEU A 17 26.60 -16.96 40.38
CA LEU A 17 25.28 -17.31 40.92
C LEU A 17 24.45 -16.10 41.37
N LEU A 18 25.08 -14.92 41.51
CA LEU A 18 24.42 -13.65 41.84
C LEU A 18 24.05 -12.84 40.60
N VAL A 19 24.27 -13.36 39.40
CA VAL A 19 23.66 -12.82 38.18
C VAL A 19 22.17 -13.15 38.24
N THR A 20 21.41 -12.26 38.87
CA THR A 20 19.95 -12.24 38.77
C THR A 20 19.61 -12.30 37.29
N PRO A 21 18.78 -13.25 36.82
CA PRO A 21 18.24 -13.13 35.47
C PRO A 21 17.60 -11.75 35.41
N ALA A 22 18.06 -10.92 34.48
CA ALA A 22 17.38 -9.67 34.20
C ALA A 22 15.91 -10.05 34.01
N ALA A 23 15.06 -9.63 34.94
CA ALA A 23 13.64 -9.93 34.87
C ALA A 23 13.21 -9.46 33.48
N ALA A 24 12.88 -10.44 32.63
CA ALA A 24 12.30 -10.16 31.34
C ALA A 24 11.08 -9.31 31.66
N HIS A 25 11.15 -8.02 31.33
CA HIS A 25 10.00 -7.15 31.46
C HIS A 25 8.96 -7.75 30.54
N ALA A 26 8.02 -8.49 31.12
CA ALA A 26 6.83 -8.90 30.41
C ALA A 26 6.22 -7.59 29.91
N SER A 27 6.23 -7.39 28.59
CA SER A 27 5.61 -6.22 27.98
C SER A 27 4.18 -6.17 28.48
N HIS A 28 3.89 -5.22 29.36
CA HIS A 28 2.56 -5.07 29.91
C HIS A 28 1.68 -4.54 28.79
N PHE A 29 0.86 -5.42 28.20
CA PHE A 29 -0.10 -5.02 27.19
C PHE A 29 -1.30 -4.42 27.92
N ASP A 30 -1.26 -3.12 28.21
CA ASP A 30 -2.38 -2.37 28.83
C ASP A 30 -3.72 -2.60 28.13
N ALA A 31 -3.68 -3.00 26.85
CA ALA A 31 -4.84 -3.18 26.01
C ALA A 31 -5.54 -4.56 26.09
N LEU A 32 -5.00 -5.54 26.82
CA LEU A 32 -5.56 -6.90 26.89
C LEU A 32 -6.08 -7.21 28.30
N GLN A 33 -7.20 -6.57 28.68
CA GLN A 33 -7.91 -6.85 29.93
C GLN A 33 -9.08 -7.82 29.69
N PRO A 34 -9.10 -9.01 30.33
CA PRO A 34 -10.18 -9.98 30.14
C PRO A 34 -11.56 -9.39 30.44
N GLY A 35 -12.51 -9.56 29.51
CA GLY A 35 -13.90 -9.11 29.68
C GLY A 35 -14.15 -7.62 29.44
N GLN A 36 -13.11 -6.82 29.15
CA GLN A 36 -13.25 -5.40 28.82
C GLN A 36 -13.13 -5.16 27.31
N PHE A 37 -13.97 -4.26 26.79
CA PHE A 37 -13.81 -3.76 25.44
C PHE A 37 -12.74 -2.67 25.42
N VAL A 38 -11.65 -2.90 24.69
CA VAL A 38 -10.56 -1.94 24.54
C VAL A 38 -10.52 -1.42 23.11
N THR A 39 -10.25 -0.13 22.96
CA THR A 39 -9.99 0.50 21.66
C THR A 39 -8.50 0.67 21.45
N LEU A 40 -7.95 0.02 20.44
CA LEU A 40 -6.58 0.20 19.99
C LEU A 40 -6.49 1.46 19.13
N LYS A 41 -5.77 2.46 19.63
CA LYS A 41 -5.53 3.71 18.92
C LYS A 41 -4.21 3.63 18.16
N GLN A 42 -4.23 3.97 16.88
CA GLN A 42 -3.04 3.99 16.04
C GLN A 42 -2.98 5.26 15.21
N THR A 43 -1.82 5.91 15.20
CA THR A 43 -1.54 6.99 14.24
C THR A 43 -0.94 6.38 12.99
N ILE A 44 -1.61 6.57 11.85
CA ILE A 44 -1.26 5.95 10.57
C ILE A 44 -0.63 7.02 9.65
N PRO A 45 0.68 6.96 9.36
CA PRO A 45 1.32 7.85 8.42
C PRO A 45 0.97 7.43 6.99
N VAL A 46 0.50 8.37 6.17
CA VAL A 46 0.10 8.10 4.79
C VAL A 46 0.74 9.12 3.85
N ASN A 47 1.56 8.65 2.91
CA ASN A 47 2.04 9.46 1.80
C ASN A 47 1.02 9.45 0.67
N VAL A 48 0.64 10.63 0.19
CA VAL A 48 -0.18 10.80 -1.00
C VAL A 48 0.71 11.40 -2.08
N VAL A 49 1.08 10.58 -3.05
CA VAL A 49 2.07 10.92 -4.07
C VAL A 49 1.37 11.23 -5.39
N PHE A 50 1.66 12.38 -5.96
CA PHE A 50 1.16 12.78 -7.27
C PHE A 50 2.27 12.70 -8.32
N ILE A 51 2.03 11.90 -9.37
CA ILE A 51 2.93 11.72 -10.52
C ILE A 51 2.20 12.22 -11.77
N GLY A 52 2.76 13.22 -12.45
CA GLY A 52 2.21 13.76 -13.70
C GLY A 52 1.02 14.72 -13.53
N TYR A 53 0.58 14.96 -12.30
CA TYR A 53 -0.40 16.01 -12.01
C TYR A 53 0.23 17.39 -11.94
N ARG A 54 -0.52 18.39 -12.43
CA ARG A 54 -0.21 19.81 -12.32
C ARG A 54 -1.39 20.49 -11.62
N GLY A 55 -1.11 21.55 -10.85
CA GLY A 55 -2.16 22.37 -10.22
C GLY A 55 -2.92 21.77 -9.02
N ILE A 56 -2.68 20.52 -8.63
CA ILE A 56 -3.30 19.96 -7.41
C ILE A 56 -2.82 20.71 -6.17
N GLN A 57 -3.78 21.22 -5.39
CA GLN A 57 -3.53 21.88 -4.11
C GLN A 57 -3.68 20.86 -2.96
N PRO A 58 -2.60 20.55 -2.22
CA PRO A 58 -2.65 19.57 -1.11
C PRO A 58 -3.73 19.87 -0.06
N GLY A 59 -4.03 21.15 0.19
CA GLY A 59 -5.06 21.56 1.15
C GLY A 59 -6.47 21.13 0.75
N GLN A 60 -6.81 21.21 -0.55
CA GLN A 60 -8.10 20.77 -1.07
C GLN A 60 -8.25 19.25 -0.97
N VAL A 61 -7.20 18.51 -1.35
CA VAL A 61 -7.22 17.05 -1.20
C VAL A 61 -7.33 16.64 0.26
N ARG A 62 -6.60 17.30 1.17
CA ARG A 62 -6.68 17.03 2.61
C ARG A 62 -8.09 17.24 3.17
N ALA A 63 -8.85 18.21 2.64
CA ALA A 63 -10.20 18.49 3.12
C ALA A 63 -11.19 17.34 2.84
N GLU A 64 -10.95 16.58 1.77
CA GLU A 64 -11.78 15.43 1.38
C GLU A 64 -11.35 14.12 2.07
N LEU A 65 -10.17 14.09 2.68
CA LEU A 65 -9.63 12.89 3.32
C LEU A 65 -10.09 12.76 4.78
N PRO A 66 -10.45 11.56 5.24
CA PRO A 66 -10.85 11.34 6.62
C PRO A 66 -9.69 11.64 7.57
N LYS A 67 -9.93 12.40 8.63
CA LYS A 67 -8.91 12.63 9.67
C LYS A 67 -8.74 11.42 10.57
N THR A 68 -9.84 10.73 10.84
CA THR A 68 -9.90 9.54 11.68
C THR A 68 -10.81 8.49 11.06
N TYR A 69 -10.67 7.24 11.51
CA TYR A 69 -11.59 6.17 11.11
C TYR A 69 -11.73 5.12 12.19
N GLU A 70 -12.96 4.69 12.43
CA GLU A 70 -13.32 3.59 13.33
C GLU A 70 -14.00 2.51 12.49
N PRO A 71 -13.27 1.44 12.11
CA PRO A 71 -13.82 0.42 11.25
C PRO A 71 -14.93 -0.36 11.95
N LEU A 72 -15.99 -0.62 11.19
CA LEU A 72 -17.15 -1.41 11.59
C LEU A 72 -17.27 -2.65 10.71
N VAL A 73 -17.80 -3.74 11.24
CA VAL A 73 -18.26 -4.85 10.40
C VAL A 73 -19.41 -4.34 9.54
N ARG A 74 -19.20 -4.26 8.23
CA ARG A 74 -20.16 -3.63 7.30
C ARG A 74 -21.36 -4.51 6.95
N SER A 75 -21.24 -5.84 7.01
CA SER A 75 -22.31 -6.76 6.57
C SER A 75 -23.66 -6.51 7.28
N PRO A 76 -23.73 -6.36 8.62
CA PRO A 76 -24.97 -6.01 9.33
C PRO A 76 -25.62 -4.70 8.87
N LEU A 77 -24.82 -3.69 8.48
CA LEU A 77 -25.34 -2.39 8.03
C LEU A 77 -26.21 -2.52 6.78
N LEU A 78 -25.93 -3.51 5.91
CA LEU A 78 -26.73 -3.76 4.70
C LEU A 78 -28.16 -4.21 5.02
N TYR A 79 -28.36 -4.78 6.21
CA TYR A 79 -29.66 -5.22 6.71
C TYR A 79 -30.30 -4.20 7.66
N GLY A 80 -29.77 -2.96 7.72
CA GLY A 80 -30.24 -1.92 8.64
C GLY A 80 -29.89 -2.18 10.11
N LEU A 81 -29.03 -3.15 10.38
CA LEU A 81 -28.54 -3.44 11.74
C LEU A 81 -27.28 -2.64 12.03
N ASN A 82 -27.02 -2.37 13.30
CA ASN A 82 -25.79 -1.70 13.71
C ASN A 82 -24.56 -2.56 13.34
N GLY A 83 -23.56 -1.92 12.74
CA GLY A 83 -22.26 -2.54 12.51
C GLY A 83 -21.55 -2.81 13.83
N ARG A 84 -20.89 -3.97 13.94
CA ARG A 84 -20.09 -4.30 15.14
C ARG A 84 -18.81 -3.47 15.15
N ASN A 85 -18.54 -2.79 16.27
CA ASN A 85 -17.28 -2.09 16.51
C ASN A 85 -16.12 -3.09 16.64
N LEU A 86 -15.01 -2.83 15.94
CA LEU A 86 -13.82 -3.68 15.97
C LEU A 86 -12.81 -3.29 17.06
N GLY A 87 -13.07 -2.24 17.83
CA GLY A 87 -12.15 -1.75 18.87
C GLY A 87 -10.89 -1.14 18.25
N LEU A 88 -11.00 -0.53 17.08
CA LEU A 88 -9.90 0.11 16.38
C LEU A 88 -10.23 1.59 16.18
N HIS A 89 -9.24 2.45 16.38
CA HIS A 89 -9.33 3.87 16.09
C HIS A 89 -8.05 4.31 15.39
N PHE A 90 -8.20 4.88 14.20
CA PHE A 90 -7.09 5.37 13.39
C PHE A 90 -7.09 6.89 13.34
N ASP A 91 -5.92 7.48 13.58
CA ASP A 91 -5.62 8.89 13.31
C ASP A 91 -4.72 8.97 12.08
N PHE A 92 -5.20 9.54 10.97
CA PHE A 92 -4.40 9.62 9.74
C PHE A 92 -3.51 10.85 9.71
N LYS A 93 -2.23 10.65 9.40
CA LYS A 93 -1.24 11.72 9.19
C LYS A 93 -0.80 11.75 7.73
N TYR A 94 -1.49 12.56 6.93
CA TYR A 94 -1.19 12.70 5.51
C TYR A 94 0.02 13.60 5.24
N ARG A 95 0.95 13.09 4.44
CA ARG A 95 2.03 13.83 3.80
C ARG A 95 1.81 13.82 2.28
N PHE A 96 1.75 15.00 1.68
CA PHE A 96 1.58 15.12 0.23
C PHE A 96 2.94 15.26 -0.44
N VAL A 97 3.18 14.46 -1.48
CA VAL A 97 4.42 14.43 -2.24
C VAL A 97 4.10 14.68 -3.70
N ARG A 98 4.82 15.60 -4.34
CA ARG A 98 4.77 15.79 -5.79
C ARG A 98 6.05 15.22 -6.38
N ALA A 99 5.93 14.32 -7.33
CA ALA A 99 7.08 13.76 -8.01
C ALA A 99 7.85 14.85 -8.77
N SER A 100 9.18 14.76 -8.80
CA SER A 100 10.01 15.63 -9.63
C SER A 100 9.83 15.27 -11.10
N SER A 101 10.16 16.21 -12.00
CA SER A 101 10.13 15.94 -13.44
C SER A 101 11.02 14.77 -13.86
N ASP A 102 12.15 14.57 -13.18
CA ASP A 102 13.04 13.44 -13.45
C ASP A 102 12.42 12.10 -13.06
N PHE A 103 11.77 12.05 -11.90
CA PHE A 103 11.03 10.86 -11.46
C PHE A 103 9.90 10.55 -12.43
N GLU A 104 9.10 11.55 -12.79
CA GLU A 104 8.02 11.41 -13.76
C GLU A 104 8.54 10.90 -15.11
N ASN A 105 9.59 11.50 -15.65
CA ASN A 105 10.18 11.08 -16.93
C ASN A 105 10.70 9.65 -16.89
N SER A 106 11.36 9.25 -15.80
CA SER A 106 11.82 7.88 -15.59
C SER A 106 10.64 6.91 -15.50
N PHE A 107 9.59 7.28 -14.77
CA PHE A 107 8.40 6.47 -14.56
C PHE A 107 7.61 6.26 -15.86
N PHE A 108 7.31 7.33 -16.60
CA PHE A 108 6.53 7.22 -17.84
C PHE A 108 7.34 6.55 -18.96
N ARG A 109 8.67 6.68 -18.98
CA ARG A 109 9.53 5.88 -19.86
C ARG A 109 9.48 4.39 -19.52
N TYR A 110 9.41 4.05 -18.23
CA TYR A 110 9.18 2.68 -17.80
C TYR A 110 7.80 2.17 -18.23
N LEU A 111 6.73 2.95 -18.02
CA LEU A 111 5.38 2.55 -18.45
C LEU A 111 5.28 2.35 -19.97
N ALA A 112 5.95 3.18 -20.78
CA ALA A 112 5.95 3.08 -22.24
C ALA A 112 6.56 1.78 -22.78
N ARG A 113 7.36 1.07 -21.98
CA ARG A 113 7.93 -0.24 -22.33
C ARG A 113 7.36 -1.39 -21.50
N ALA A 114 6.60 -1.09 -20.45
CA ALA A 114 6.05 -2.11 -19.58
C ALA A 114 4.88 -2.82 -20.27
N GLY A 115 4.80 -4.13 -20.09
CA GLY A 115 3.72 -4.94 -20.65
C GLY A 115 3.69 -5.01 -22.18
N SER A 116 2.55 -5.42 -22.72
CA SER A 116 2.36 -5.71 -24.15
C SER A 116 1.23 -4.88 -24.76
N THR A 117 1.24 -4.71 -26.07
CA THR A 117 0.13 -4.09 -26.81
C THR A 117 -0.97 -5.12 -27.04
N GLY A 118 -2.23 -4.73 -26.84
CA GLY A 118 -3.39 -5.58 -27.08
C GLY A 118 -4.59 -4.78 -27.58
N PRO A 119 -5.73 -5.43 -27.86
CA PRO A 119 -6.94 -4.78 -28.33
C PRO A 119 -7.57 -3.88 -27.26
N LEU A 120 -8.52 -3.02 -27.65
CA LEU A 120 -9.39 -2.30 -26.72
C LEU A 120 -10.08 -3.25 -25.74
N THR A 121 -10.22 -2.83 -24.48
CA THR A 121 -11.15 -3.49 -23.55
C THR A 121 -12.59 -3.17 -23.94
N GLY A 122 -13.55 -4.02 -23.54
CA GLY A 122 -14.97 -3.76 -23.80
C GLY A 122 -15.45 -2.40 -23.28
N PHE A 123 -14.91 -1.91 -22.17
CA PHE A 123 -15.25 -0.60 -21.63
C PHE A 123 -14.65 0.57 -22.42
N GLN A 124 -13.44 0.40 -22.97
CA GLN A 124 -12.86 1.40 -23.87
C GLN A 124 -13.61 1.46 -25.20
N GLN A 125 -14.07 0.31 -25.70
CA GLN A 125 -14.97 0.29 -26.86
C GLN A 125 -16.29 1.01 -26.54
N GLN A 126 -16.93 0.68 -25.41
CA GLN A 126 -18.14 1.38 -24.97
C GLN A 126 -17.93 2.88 -24.79
N TYR A 127 -16.75 3.32 -24.37
CA TYR A 127 -16.39 4.73 -24.30
C TYR A 127 -16.28 5.36 -25.69
N ASN A 128 -15.61 4.73 -26.64
CA ASN A 128 -15.53 5.19 -28.03
C ASN A 128 -16.92 5.24 -28.69
N ASP A 129 -17.82 4.33 -28.33
CA ASP A 129 -19.18 4.29 -28.86
C ASP A 129 -20.11 5.39 -28.27
N GLN A 130 -19.65 6.14 -27.25
CA GLN A 130 -20.45 7.24 -26.68
C GLN A 130 -20.59 8.39 -27.66
N LYS A 131 -21.81 8.90 -27.86
CA LYS A 131 -22.10 10.04 -28.75
C LYS A 131 -21.32 11.33 -28.44
N LYS A 132 -20.78 11.46 -27.23
CA LYS A 132 -20.08 12.65 -26.72
C LYS A 132 -18.76 12.29 -26.03
N ASN A 133 -18.08 11.24 -26.48
CA ASN A 133 -16.72 11.00 -26.03
C ASN A 133 -15.84 12.20 -26.40
N VAL A 134 -14.81 12.44 -25.59
CA VAL A 134 -13.92 13.60 -25.79
C VAL A 134 -12.85 13.27 -26.83
N LEU A 135 -12.47 12.00 -26.94
CA LEU A 135 -11.50 11.50 -27.90
C LEU A 135 -11.70 9.97 -28.07
N ASP A 136 -11.27 9.38 -29.19
CA ASP A 136 -11.27 7.92 -29.37
C ASP A 136 -10.01 7.27 -28.80
N VAL A 137 -10.19 6.30 -27.90
CA VAL A 137 -9.12 5.41 -27.48
C VAL A 137 -8.61 4.65 -28.71
N ALA A 138 -7.29 4.65 -28.91
CA ALA A 138 -6.66 4.02 -30.06
C ALA A 138 -7.06 2.53 -30.20
N PRO A 139 -7.07 1.97 -31.43
CA PRO A 139 -7.49 0.57 -31.67
C PRO A 139 -6.72 -0.48 -30.87
N THR A 140 -5.50 -0.12 -30.45
CA THR A 140 -4.69 -0.91 -29.54
C THR A 140 -4.24 -0.08 -28.34
N VAL A 141 -4.15 -0.74 -27.20
CA VAL A 141 -3.74 -0.14 -25.92
C VAL A 141 -2.68 -1.00 -25.26
N ARG A 142 -1.90 -0.40 -24.38
CA ARG A 142 -0.86 -1.10 -23.62
C ARG A 142 -1.46 -1.76 -22.37
N TYR A 143 -1.24 -3.06 -22.23
CA TYR A 143 -1.61 -3.86 -21.08
C TYR A 143 -0.41 -3.93 -20.14
N ILE A 144 -0.41 -3.07 -19.13
CA ILE A 144 0.69 -2.92 -18.18
C ILE A 144 0.44 -3.83 -16.99
N ASP A 145 1.44 -4.62 -16.62
CA ASP A 145 1.39 -5.42 -15.39
C ASP A 145 1.44 -4.51 -14.15
N GLY A 146 0.33 -4.47 -13.40
CA GLY A 146 0.15 -3.65 -12.20
C GLY A 146 1.16 -3.98 -11.09
N PRO A 147 1.36 -5.26 -10.71
CA PRO A 147 2.37 -5.66 -9.73
C PRO A 147 3.79 -5.18 -10.08
N SER A 148 4.18 -5.27 -11.36
CA SER A 148 5.48 -4.75 -11.81
C SER A 148 5.61 -3.24 -11.62
N VAL A 149 4.52 -2.49 -11.79
CA VAL A 149 4.48 -1.04 -11.57
C VAL A 149 4.60 -0.71 -10.08
N GLU A 150 3.89 -1.43 -9.22
CA GLU A 150 4.01 -1.31 -7.76
C GLU A 150 5.45 -1.56 -7.31
N SER A 151 6.05 -2.66 -7.78
CA SER A 151 7.45 -2.99 -7.48
C SER A 151 8.42 -1.91 -7.97
N TRP A 152 8.20 -1.37 -9.17
CA TRP A 152 9.04 -0.28 -9.70
C TRP A 152 8.97 0.96 -8.82
N LEU A 153 7.77 1.34 -8.36
CA LEU A 153 7.52 2.50 -7.49
C LEU A 153 8.15 2.28 -6.11
N GLU A 154 7.99 1.10 -5.54
CA GLU A 154 8.56 0.74 -4.24
C GLU A 154 10.09 0.80 -4.24
N GLN A 155 10.74 0.23 -5.25
CA GLN A 155 12.19 0.25 -5.42
C GLN A 155 12.77 1.67 -5.54
N ARG A 156 11.95 2.65 -5.96
CA ARG A 156 12.38 4.04 -6.21
C ARG A 156 11.79 5.06 -5.24
N SER A 157 10.99 4.61 -4.29
CA SER A 157 10.33 5.46 -3.28
C SER A 157 11.30 6.29 -2.44
N ASP A 158 12.55 5.83 -2.27
CA ASP A 158 13.60 6.58 -1.56
C ASP A 158 13.92 7.91 -2.26
N SER A 159 13.84 7.96 -3.61
CA SER A 159 13.99 9.20 -4.37
C SER A 159 12.87 10.21 -4.13
N LEU A 160 11.74 9.75 -3.57
CA LEU A 160 10.60 10.56 -3.12
C LEU A 160 10.63 10.81 -1.61
N ARG A 161 11.70 10.37 -0.92
CA ARG A 161 11.91 10.46 0.54
C ARG A 161 10.80 9.77 1.34
N ILE A 162 10.27 8.65 0.85
CA ILE A 162 9.19 7.90 1.49
C ILE A 162 9.78 6.86 2.44
N ASP A 163 9.31 6.82 3.69
CA ASP A 163 9.67 5.77 4.64
C ASP A 163 8.73 4.57 4.46
N LYS A 164 9.15 3.59 3.65
CA LYS A 164 8.35 2.39 3.36
C LYS A 164 8.09 1.50 4.57
N GLN A 165 8.94 1.57 5.61
CA GLN A 165 8.84 0.66 6.75
C GLN A 165 7.77 1.09 7.75
N HIS A 166 7.48 2.40 7.81
CA HIS A 166 6.60 2.96 8.83
C HIS A 166 5.43 3.77 8.25
N SER A 167 5.24 3.77 6.92
CA SER A 167 4.16 4.54 6.31
C SER A 167 3.51 3.83 5.13
N TYR A 168 2.22 4.09 4.97
CA TYR A 168 1.48 3.69 3.78
C TYR A 168 1.69 4.72 2.68
N THR A 169 1.56 4.29 1.42
CA THR A 169 1.70 5.19 0.28
C THR A 169 0.60 4.94 -0.75
N VAL A 170 -0.05 6.02 -1.18
CA VAL A 170 -1.03 6.01 -2.27
C VAL A 170 -0.46 6.84 -3.41
N TYR A 171 -0.33 6.23 -4.59
CA TYR A 171 0.14 6.89 -5.81
C TYR A 171 -1.04 7.27 -6.71
N PHE A 172 -1.13 8.56 -7.04
CA PHE A 172 -2.00 9.09 -8.07
C PHE A 172 -1.16 9.38 -9.32
N ILE A 173 -1.51 8.72 -10.42
CA ILE A 173 -0.76 8.77 -11.68
C ILE A 173 -1.62 9.42 -12.76
N ASN A 174 -1.09 10.46 -13.41
CA ASN A 174 -1.68 11.07 -14.59
C ASN A 174 -0.67 11.14 -15.73
N TRP A 175 -0.81 10.23 -16.70
CA TRP A 175 -0.01 10.26 -17.93
C TRP A 175 -0.63 11.14 -19.03
N TYR A 176 -1.95 11.35 -19.00
CA TYR A 176 -2.71 11.99 -20.07
C TYR A 176 -2.19 13.38 -20.44
N SER A 177 -1.68 14.15 -19.47
CA SER A 177 -1.18 15.51 -19.69
C SER A 177 0.21 15.59 -20.34
N ARG A 178 0.81 14.45 -20.73
CA ARG A 178 2.15 14.42 -21.34
C ARG A 178 2.10 14.11 -22.83
N LYS A 179 3.07 14.65 -23.58
CA LYS A 179 3.22 14.42 -25.03
C LYS A 179 3.56 12.98 -25.40
N ASP A 180 4.09 12.19 -24.47
CA ASP A 180 4.47 10.79 -24.65
C ASP A 180 3.39 9.82 -24.12
N PHE A 181 2.17 10.32 -23.94
CA PHE A 181 1.03 9.52 -23.50
C PHE A 181 0.76 8.33 -24.42
N GLN A 182 0.44 7.19 -23.80
CA GLN A 182 -0.08 6.00 -24.48
C GLN A 182 -1.36 5.55 -23.77
N PHE A 183 -2.38 5.18 -24.54
CA PHE A 183 -3.54 4.49 -23.97
C PHE A 183 -3.08 3.19 -23.32
N HIS A 184 -3.43 3.00 -22.05
CA HIS A 184 -3.02 1.85 -21.29
C HIS A 184 -4.10 1.42 -20.31
N VAL A 185 -4.00 0.18 -19.87
CA VAL A 185 -4.75 -0.40 -18.77
C VAL A 185 -3.77 -1.15 -17.87
N TYR A 186 -4.06 -1.18 -16.57
CA TYR A 186 -3.30 -2.01 -15.65
C TYR A 186 -3.99 -3.36 -15.48
N THR A 187 -3.22 -4.43 -15.52
CA THR A 187 -3.70 -5.80 -15.39
C THR A 187 -2.88 -6.55 -14.34
N LYS A 188 -3.50 -7.56 -13.72
CA LYS A 188 -2.82 -8.55 -12.87
C LYS A 188 -3.19 -9.93 -13.37
N THR A 189 -2.35 -10.49 -14.22
CA THR A 189 -2.66 -11.73 -14.95
C THR A 189 -1.87 -12.93 -14.44
N ASP A 190 -1.12 -12.78 -13.35
CA ASP A 190 -0.23 -13.79 -12.78
C ASP A 190 -0.83 -14.51 -11.56
N GLU A 191 -2.03 -14.10 -11.11
CA GLU A 191 -2.73 -14.69 -9.97
C GLU A 191 -4.09 -15.26 -10.39
N PRO A 192 -4.11 -16.46 -11.01
CA PRO A 192 -5.36 -17.19 -11.17
C PRO A 192 -5.92 -17.58 -9.81
N ASP A 193 -7.25 -17.64 -9.72
CA ASP A 193 -7.92 -18.14 -8.53
C ASP A 193 -7.44 -19.58 -8.20
N PRO A 194 -6.98 -19.86 -6.97
CA PRO A 194 -6.34 -21.13 -6.65
C PRO A 194 -7.29 -22.32 -6.78
N ASP A 195 -8.59 -22.09 -6.55
CA ASP A 195 -9.60 -23.15 -6.53
C ASP A 195 -10.16 -23.45 -7.93
N THR A 196 -10.36 -22.41 -8.74
CA THR A 196 -11.00 -22.52 -10.07
C THR A 196 -10.02 -22.39 -11.24
N HIS A 197 -8.78 -21.99 -10.96
CA HIS A 197 -7.77 -21.57 -11.94
C HIS A 197 -8.22 -20.43 -12.87
N TYR A 198 -9.37 -19.82 -12.58
CA TYR A 198 -9.91 -18.75 -13.40
C TYR A 198 -9.11 -17.47 -13.17
N ASN A 199 -8.53 -16.94 -14.24
CA ASN A 199 -7.71 -15.74 -14.16
C ASN A 199 -8.56 -14.48 -14.38
N PHE A 200 -9.13 -13.97 -13.29
CA PHE A 200 -10.00 -12.79 -13.36
C PHE A 200 -9.30 -11.57 -13.99
N GLY A 201 -8.00 -11.37 -13.79
CA GLY A 201 -7.30 -10.22 -14.35
C GLY A 201 -6.97 -10.37 -15.84
N ALA A 202 -6.78 -11.59 -16.34
CA ALA A 202 -6.68 -11.85 -17.77
C ALA A 202 -8.04 -11.75 -18.46
N GLU A 203 -9.04 -12.41 -17.88
CA GLU A 203 -10.32 -12.72 -18.52
C GLU A 203 -11.41 -11.66 -18.33
N ARG A 204 -11.38 -10.86 -17.26
CA ARG A 204 -12.42 -9.86 -16.97
C ARG A 204 -11.93 -8.45 -17.23
N ALA A 205 -12.55 -7.78 -18.19
CA ALA A 205 -12.31 -6.35 -18.45
C ALA A 205 -12.58 -5.47 -17.20
N SER A 206 -13.48 -5.89 -16.30
CA SER A 206 -13.79 -5.13 -15.08
C SER A 206 -12.62 -5.06 -14.11
N ARG A 207 -11.75 -6.07 -14.10
CA ARG A 207 -10.52 -6.05 -13.31
C ARG A 207 -9.47 -5.09 -13.89
N LYS A 208 -9.63 -4.62 -15.13
CA LYS A 208 -8.71 -3.68 -15.79
C LYS A 208 -9.07 -2.22 -15.53
N MET A 209 -10.18 -1.96 -14.83
CA MET A 209 -10.69 -0.62 -14.47
C MET A 209 -10.55 -0.27 -12.98
N ILE A 210 -10.13 -1.21 -12.15
CA ILE A 210 -9.99 -0.98 -10.70
C ILE A 210 -8.61 -0.44 -10.37
N ALA A 211 -8.52 0.30 -9.25
CA ALA A 211 -7.23 0.63 -8.67
C ALA A 211 -6.52 -0.66 -8.22
N TRP A 212 -5.20 -0.70 -8.43
CA TRP A 212 -4.33 -1.78 -7.99
C TRP A 212 -3.58 -1.37 -6.71
N GLY A 213 -3.44 -2.31 -5.78
CA GLY A 213 -2.79 -2.10 -4.49
C GLY A 213 -3.07 -3.24 -3.52
N GLY A 214 -2.46 -3.18 -2.33
CA GLY A 214 -2.64 -4.19 -1.27
C GLY A 214 -1.56 -5.28 -1.24
N SER A 215 -0.56 -5.21 -2.12
CA SER A 215 0.70 -5.91 -1.92
C SER A 215 1.45 -5.22 -0.78
N SER A 216 1.75 -5.91 0.33
CA SER A 216 3.05 -5.66 0.93
C SER A 216 4.07 -5.89 -0.18
N GLY A 217 5.03 -4.99 -0.37
CA GLY A 217 6.15 -5.27 -1.24
C GLY A 217 6.62 -6.68 -0.99
N ARG A 218 6.52 -7.56 -1.99
CA ARG A 218 7.13 -8.88 -1.92
C ARG A 218 8.63 -8.63 -2.05
N SER A 219 9.24 -8.15 -0.98
CA SER A 219 10.69 -8.01 -0.80
C SER A 219 11.13 -8.98 0.27
#